data_AF-A0A7R7HZR9-F1
#
_entry.id   AF-A0A7R7HZR9-F1
#
_cell.length_a   1.000
_cell.length_b   1.000
_cell.length_c   1.000
_cell.angle_alpha   90.00
_cell.angle_beta   90.00
_cell.angle_gamma   90.00
#
_symmetry.space_group_name_H-M   'P 1'
#
loop_
_entity.id
_entity.type
_entity.pdbx_description
1 polymer ?
#
loop_
_entity_poly.entity_id
_entity_poly.type
_entity_poly.pdbx_seq_one_letter_code
_entity_poly.pdbx_strand_id
1 'polypeptide(L)'
;MTTNRLTPEQNAARTALARDNVHLSFGQGQHGGWGFGMGVRLDRGDYAPLGQFGWDGGTGTSAYADRQNDLTGVLLTQVGLCCPDPAQLIHDFWTSVYQAIDD
;
A
#
# COMPACT_ATOMS: atom_id res chain seq x y z
N MET A 1 -9.07 -11.13 -4.39
CA MET A 1 -8.33 -10.25 -3.46
C MET A 1 -8.48 -8.77 -3.80
N THR A 2 -8.85 -8.39 -5.02
CA THR A 2 -8.87 -6.99 -5.53
C THR A 2 -10.07 -6.15 -5.08
N THR A 3 -10.92 -6.64 -4.17
CA THR A 3 -12.18 -5.98 -3.80
C THR A 3 -12.23 -5.73 -2.31
N ASN A 4 -12.64 -4.52 -1.92
CA ASN A 4 -12.93 -4.19 -0.54
C ASN A 4 -14.11 -5.03 0.00
N ARG A 5 -13.97 -5.53 1.22
CA ARG A 5 -14.96 -6.34 1.94
C ARG A 5 -15.49 -5.65 3.20
N LEU A 6 -15.07 -4.40 3.44
CA LEU A 6 -15.61 -3.57 4.51
C LEU A 6 -16.93 -2.92 4.10
N THR A 7 -17.88 -2.79 5.03
CA THR A 7 -19.04 -1.91 4.85
C THR A 7 -18.59 -0.45 4.77
N PRO A 8 -19.44 0.48 4.27
CA PRO A 8 -19.11 1.90 4.25
C PRO A 8 -18.68 2.45 5.62
N GLU A 9 -19.37 2.05 6.70
CA GLU A 9 -19.09 2.49 8.07
C GLU A 9 -17.74 1.97 8.57
N GLN A 10 -17.44 0.70 8.33
CA GLN A 10 -16.15 0.09 8.67
C GLN A 10 -15.00 0.74 7.88
N ASN A 11 -15.23 1.02 6.60
CA ASN A 11 -14.23 1.65 5.76
C ASN A 11 -13.96 3.10 6.19
N ALA A 12 -15.00 3.84 6.58
CA ALA A 12 -14.87 5.20 7.11
C ALA A 12 -14.06 5.22 8.41
N ALA A 13 -14.36 4.33 9.36
CA ALA A 13 -13.62 4.23 10.61
C ALA A 13 -12.12 3.92 10.39
N ARG A 14 -11.80 2.98 9.49
CA ARG A 14 -10.39 2.69 9.18
C ARG A 14 -9.72 3.84 8.43
N THR A 15 -10.44 4.52 7.52
CA THR A 15 -9.90 5.71 6.82
C THR A 15 -9.55 6.81 7.82
N ALA A 16 -10.40 7.06 8.81
CA ALA A 16 -10.10 8.00 9.89
C ALA A 16 -8.85 7.56 10.66
N LEU A 17 -8.79 6.30 11.10
CA LEU A 17 -7.62 5.74 11.79
C LEU A 17 -6.31 5.94 11.00
N ALA A 18 -6.30 5.65 9.69
CA ALA A 18 -5.11 5.79 8.86
C ALA A 18 -4.68 7.25 8.66
N ARG A 19 -5.64 8.18 8.58
CA ARG A 19 -5.35 9.62 8.46
C ARG A 19 -4.81 10.19 9.77
N ASP A 20 -5.44 9.85 10.90
CA ASP A 20 -5.07 10.37 12.21
C ASP A 20 -3.67 9.88 12.65
N ASN A 21 -3.26 8.69 12.18
CA ASN A 21 -1.97 8.08 12.51
C ASN A 21 -0.91 8.22 11.41
N VAL A 22 -1.10 9.10 10.41
CA VAL A 22 -0.15 9.29 9.30
C VAL A 22 1.27 9.60 9.76
N HIS A 23 1.39 10.33 10.87
CA HIS A 23 2.65 10.74 11.46
C HIS A 23 3.41 9.59 12.14
N LEU A 24 2.73 8.48 12.44
CA LEU A 24 3.33 7.26 12.98
C LEU A 24 3.65 6.25 11.88
N SER A 25 2.77 6.13 10.88
CA SER A 25 2.91 5.14 9.80
C SER A 25 3.66 5.68 8.57
N PHE A 26 4.09 6.94 8.60
CA PHE A 26 4.74 7.63 7.48
C PHE A 26 3.95 7.54 6.16
N GLY A 27 2.62 7.57 6.25
CA GLY A 27 1.73 7.47 5.07
C GLY A 27 1.25 6.06 4.74
N GLN A 28 1.71 5.02 5.44
CA GLN A 28 1.28 3.65 5.17
C GLN A 28 -0.19 3.41 5.55
N GLY A 29 -0.85 2.55 4.77
CA GLY A 29 -2.24 2.11 5.01
C GLY A 29 -3.34 3.08 4.55
N GLN A 30 -2.98 4.19 3.90
CA GLN A 30 -3.94 5.21 3.47
C GLN A 30 -4.72 4.85 2.20
N HIS A 31 -4.15 3.97 1.38
CA HIS A 31 -4.54 3.69 -0.01
C HIS A 31 -5.85 2.92 -0.22
N GLY A 32 -6.65 2.65 0.83
CA GLY A 32 -8.10 2.71 0.58
C GLY A 32 -9.04 1.63 1.12
N GLY A 33 -8.80 0.32 1.09
CA GLY A 33 -9.78 -0.77 1.36
C GLY A 33 -9.20 -1.95 2.19
N TRP A 34 -10.04 -2.91 2.61
CA TRP A 34 -9.56 -4.20 3.15
C TRP A 34 -10.23 -5.38 2.47
N GLY A 35 -9.43 -6.31 1.96
CA GLY A 35 -9.88 -7.55 1.32
C GLY A 35 -9.77 -8.75 2.26
N PHE A 36 -9.56 -9.93 1.69
CA PHE A 36 -9.31 -11.13 2.49
C PHE A 36 -7.83 -11.19 2.92
N GLY A 37 -7.51 -10.54 4.04
CA GLY A 37 -6.19 -10.63 4.70
C GLY A 37 -5.16 -9.58 4.27
N MET A 38 -5.50 -8.69 3.33
CA MET A 38 -4.60 -7.66 2.81
C MET A 38 -5.36 -6.35 2.56
N GLY A 39 -4.64 -5.23 2.52
CA GLY A 39 -5.18 -3.95 2.05
C GLY A 39 -5.51 -4.01 0.57
N VAL A 40 -6.54 -3.28 0.14
CA VAL A 40 -6.97 -3.18 -1.26
C VAL A 40 -7.04 -1.72 -1.65
N ARG A 41 -6.47 -1.33 -2.79
CA ARG A 41 -6.46 0.05 -3.23
C ARG A 41 -7.83 0.50 -3.74
N LEU A 42 -8.40 1.57 -3.16
CA LEU A 42 -9.70 2.11 -3.55
C LEU A 42 -9.64 3.51 -4.18
N ASP A 43 -8.50 4.18 -4.07
CA ASP A 43 -8.23 5.45 -4.71
C ASP A 43 -6.82 5.47 -5.32
N ARG A 44 -6.62 6.37 -6.29
CA ARG A 44 -5.33 6.56 -6.95
C ARG A 44 -4.64 7.79 -6.35
N GLY A 45 -3.51 7.55 -5.69
CA GLY A 45 -2.58 8.58 -5.23
C GLY A 45 -1.19 8.49 -5.87
N ASP A 46 -0.94 7.42 -6.62
CA ASP A 46 0.32 7.09 -7.30
C ASP A 46 0.03 6.25 -8.56
N TYR A 47 1.05 5.59 -9.10
CA TYR A 47 0.95 4.75 -10.31
C TYR A 47 0.11 3.48 -10.11
N ALA A 48 -0.11 3.02 -8.87
CA ALA A 48 -0.82 1.77 -8.63
C ALA A 48 -2.31 1.87 -8.98
N PRO A 49 -2.88 0.89 -9.70
CA PRO A 49 -4.27 0.94 -10.08
C PRO A 49 -5.22 0.57 -8.94
N LEU A 50 -6.51 0.87 -9.15
CA LEU A 50 -7.57 0.44 -8.26
C LEU A 50 -7.62 -1.09 -8.22
N GLY A 51 -7.78 -1.65 -7.02
CA GLY A 51 -7.81 -3.08 -6.82
C GLY A 51 -6.44 -3.76 -6.68
N GLN A 52 -5.31 -3.02 -6.78
CA GLN A 52 -4.03 -3.51 -6.27
C GLN A 52 -4.21 -3.93 -4.81
N PHE A 53 -3.64 -5.06 -4.40
CA PHE A 53 -3.79 -5.57 -3.04
C PHE A 53 -2.47 -6.04 -2.47
N GLY A 54 -2.29 -5.88 -1.16
CA GLY A 54 -1.03 -6.18 -0.50
C GLY A 54 -0.88 -5.49 0.85
N TRP A 55 0.36 -5.40 1.30
CA TRP A 55 0.70 -4.94 2.63
C TRP A 55 2.11 -4.37 2.72
N ASP A 56 2.28 -3.38 3.59
CA ASP A 56 3.58 -2.91 4.06
C ASP A 56 3.83 -3.43 5.48
N GLY A 57 4.90 -4.22 5.66
CA GLY A 57 5.31 -4.74 6.96
C GLY A 57 6.24 -3.78 7.68
N GLY A 58 5.90 -3.43 8.93
CA GLY A 58 6.63 -2.45 9.76
C GLY A 58 8.12 -2.70 9.98
N THR A 59 8.65 -3.87 9.60
CA THR A 59 10.08 -4.18 9.56
C THR A 59 10.74 -3.90 8.20
N GLY A 60 10.14 -3.03 7.39
CA GLY A 60 10.67 -2.60 6.09
C GLY A 60 10.45 -3.59 4.95
N THR A 61 9.35 -4.34 5.00
CA THR A 61 8.92 -5.19 3.88
C THR A 61 7.73 -4.56 3.18
N SER A 62 7.59 -4.80 1.88
CA SER A 62 6.41 -4.39 1.12
C SER A 62 6.11 -5.44 0.07
N ALA A 63 4.85 -5.83 -0.07
CA ALA A 63 4.43 -6.80 -1.07
C ALA A 63 3.04 -6.44 -1.59
N TYR A 64 2.95 -6.25 -2.91
CA TYR A 64 1.69 -5.98 -3.58
C TYR A 64 1.58 -6.77 -4.88
N ALA A 65 0.35 -7.16 -5.19
CA ALA A 65 -0.02 -7.73 -6.48
C ALA A 65 -1.04 -6.79 -7.16
N ASP A 66 -0.84 -6.63 -8.46
CA ASP A 66 -1.67 -5.84 -9.35
C ASP A 66 -2.05 -6.70 -10.54
N ARG A 67 -3.35 -6.96 -10.68
CA ARG A 67 -3.86 -7.80 -11.76
C ARG A 67 -3.97 -7.05 -13.10
N GLN A 68 -4.08 -5.72 -13.08
CA GLN A 68 -4.23 -4.91 -14.28
C GLN A 68 -2.93 -4.88 -15.10
N ASN A 69 -1.79 -4.75 -14.44
CA ASN A 69 -0.47 -4.71 -15.08
C ASN A 69 0.27 -6.06 -15.04
N ASP A 70 -0.41 -7.16 -14.64
CA ASP A 70 0.17 -8.50 -14.44
C ASP A 70 1.45 -8.47 -13.57
N LEU A 71 1.43 -7.65 -12.53
CA LEU A 71 2.59 -7.32 -11.70
C LEU A 71 2.45 -7.93 -10.30
N THR A 72 3.53 -8.53 -9.80
CA THR A 72 3.70 -8.80 -8.36
C THR A 72 5.07 -8.29 -7.95
N GLY A 73 5.09 -7.33 -7.01
CA GLY A 73 6.31 -6.77 -6.46
C GLY A 73 6.50 -7.18 -5.00
N VAL A 74 7.74 -7.48 -4.63
CA VAL A 74 8.14 -7.76 -3.25
C VAL A 74 9.45 -7.03 -2.97
N LEU A 75 9.47 -6.25 -1.89
CA LEU A 75 10.64 -5.59 -1.36
C LEU A 75 10.92 -6.12 0.05
N LEU A 76 12.15 -6.56 0.27
CA LEU A 76 12.64 -7.04 1.55
C LEU A 76 13.87 -6.22 1.94
N THR A 77 13.74 -5.36 2.94
CA THR A 77 14.88 -4.63 3.50
C THR A 77 15.31 -5.26 4.83
N GLN A 78 16.43 -4.78 5.39
CA GLN A 78 16.90 -5.14 6.73
C GLN A 78 16.80 -3.95 7.70
N VAL A 79 15.89 -3.01 7.43
CA VAL A 79 15.68 -1.80 8.21
C VAL A 79 14.19 -1.62 8.53
N GLY A 80 13.83 -1.39 9.78
CA GLY A 80 12.45 -1.21 10.18
C GLY A 80 11.89 0.17 9.79
N LEU A 81 10.57 0.26 9.63
CA LEU A 81 9.83 1.52 9.42
C LEU A 81 9.69 2.28 10.74
N CYS A 82 10.82 2.66 11.31
CA CYS A 82 10.90 3.40 12.58
C CYS A 82 11.19 4.89 12.36
N CYS A 83 11.56 5.28 11.13
CA CYS A 83 11.81 6.66 10.72
C CYS A 83 11.33 6.87 9.27
N PRO A 84 11.35 8.12 8.75
CA PRO A 84 10.87 8.40 7.40
C PRO A 84 11.68 7.76 6.26
N ASP A 85 13.00 7.56 6.42
CA ASP A 85 13.86 7.14 5.29
C ASP A 85 13.48 5.77 4.70
N PRO A 86 13.20 4.71 5.50
CA PRO A 86 12.71 3.44 4.97
C PRO A 86 11.34 3.54 4.28
N ALA A 87 10.46 4.45 4.72
CA ALA A 87 9.18 4.68 4.07
C ALA A 87 9.38 5.31 2.69
N GLN A 88 10.29 6.27 2.58
CA GLN A 88 10.66 6.87 1.30
C GLN A 88 11.25 5.81 0.35
N LEU A 89 12.12 4.93 0.83
CA LEU A 89 12.67 3.84 0.02
C LEU A 89 11.58 2.91 -0.53
N ILE A 90 10.55 2.59 0.25
CA ILE A 90 9.41 1.79 -0.23
C ILE A 90 8.65 2.53 -1.34
N HIS A 91 8.41 3.84 -1.20
CA HIS A 91 7.75 4.64 -2.22
C HIS A 91 8.57 4.73 -3.52
N ASP A 92 9.88 4.91 -3.41
CA ASP A 92 10.81 4.97 -4.55
C ASP A 92 10.86 3.63 -5.28
N PHE A 93 10.85 2.51 -4.54
CA PHE A 93 10.76 1.17 -5.12
C PHE A 93 9.49 1.01 -5.95
N TRP A 94 8.30 1.30 -5.39
CA TRP A 94 7.04 1.13 -6.13
C TRP A 94 6.94 2.07 -7.33
N THR A 95 7.39 3.31 -7.18
CA THR A 95 7.47 4.26 -8.30
C THR A 95 8.33 3.71 -9.43
N SER A 96 9.53 3.23 -9.09
CA SER A 96 10.48 2.68 -10.07
C SER A 96 9.95 1.42 -10.75
N VAL A 97 9.27 0.53 -10.00
CA VAL A 97 8.66 -0.69 -10.55
C VAL A 97 7.59 -0.36 -11.59
N TYR A 98 6.68 0.57 -11.28
CA TYR A 98 5.65 0.94 -12.24
C TYR A 98 6.23 1.69 -13.45
N GLN A 99 7.24 2.55 -13.27
CA GLN A 99 7.92 3.21 -14.38
C GLN A 99 8.67 2.21 -15.27
N ALA A 100 9.21 1.12 -14.71
CA ALA A 100 9.94 0.11 -15.49
C ALA A 100 9.04 -0.75 -16.38
N ILE A 101 7.71 -0.69 -16.20
CA ILE A 101 6.72 -1.43 -16.99
C ILE A 101 5.79 -0.49 -17.78
N ASP A 102 6.03 0.83 -17.71
CA ASP A 102 5.32 1.83 -18.49
C ASP A 102 6.07 1.99 -19.83
N ASP A 103 5.45 1.54 -20.93
CA ASP A 103 6.00 1.58 -22.30
C ASP A 103 5.86 2.97 -22.96
#